data_AF-A0A2L2LXA4-F1
#
_entry.id   AF-A0A2L2LXA4-F1
#
_cell.length_a   1.000
_cell.length_b   1.000
_cell.length_c   1.000
_cell.angle_alpha   90.00
_cell.angle_beta   90.00
_cell.angle_gamma   90.00
#
_symmetry.space_group_name_H-M   'P 1'
#
loop_
_entity.id
_entity.type
_entity.pdbx_description
1 polymer ?
#
loop_
_entity_poly.entity_id
_entity_poly.type
_entity_poly.pdbx_seq_one_letter_code
_entity_poly.pdbx_strand_id
1 'polypeptide(L)'
;MTAIANDLVVSFHYTLTNAEGETLDKSQGEPLAYLHGAGNIIPGLEKALEGKTVGEKFTVNVPAAEGYGEYNPDLVQEVPAQMFQGVDNIQAGMQFQAQTDDGVQIVTVKAVEGDNVIVDANFPLAGQDLTFEVEIIEIREASQEELDHGHVHGAGGHHH
;
A
#
# COMPACT_ATOMS: atom_id res chain seq x y z
N MET A 1 -14.68 19.60 18.25
CA MET A 1 -14.51 18.61 17.17
C MET A 1 -13.31 17.76 17.57
N THR A 2 -13.42 16.44 17.46
CA THR A 2 -12.28 15.54 17.68
C THR A 2 -11.33 15.68 16.51
N ALA A 3 -10.06 15.93 16.79
CA ALA A 3 -8.98 15.92 15.80
C ALA A 3 -8.31 14.55 15.84
N ILE A 4 -7.80 14.10 14.69
CA ILE A 4 -7.02 12.87 14.59
C ILE A 4 -5.80 12.99 15.50
N ALA A 5 -5.56 11.94 16.27
CA ALA A 5 -4.46 11.72 17.19
C ALA A 5 -4.31 10.20 17.38
N ASN A 6 -3.22 9.78 18.05
CA ASN A 6 -2.99 8.38 18.40
C ASN A 6 -4.20 7.71 19.07
N ASP A 7 -4.32 6.40 18.88
CA ASP A 7 -5.33 5.53 19.50
C ASP A 7 -6.78 5.81 19.04
N LEU A 8 -6.94 6.61 17.97
CA LEU A 8 -8.22 6.84 17.31
C LEU A 8 -8.35 6.00 16.05
N VAL A 9 -9.55 5.48 15.83
CA VAL A 9 -9.93 4.87 14.55
C VAL A 9 -10.46 5.97 13.64
N VAL A 10 -9.87 6.04 12.45
CA VAL A 10 -10.18 7.04 11.45
C VAL A 10 -10.68 6.34 10.19
N SER A 11 -11.83 6.78 9.69
CA SER A 11 -12.39 6.36 8.41
C SER A 11 -12.30 7.50 7.41
N PHE A 12 -11.75 7.25 6.23
CA PHE A 12 -11.63 8.27 5.17
C PHE A 12 -11.87 7.69 3.78
N HIS A 13 -12.38 8.52 2.88
CA HIS A 13 -12.32 8.25 1.45
C HIS A 13 -11.04 8.80 0.86
N TYR A 14 -10.50 8.11 -0.14
CA TYR A 14 -9.36 8.62 -0.87
C TYR A 14 -9.40 8.30 -2.37
N THR A 15 -8.65 9.11 -3.13
CA THR A 15 -8.17 8.78 -4.47
C THR A 15 -6.65 8.89 -4.47
N LEU A 16 -5.98 7.85 -4.95
CA LEU A 16 -4.53 7.75 -5.08
C LEU A 16 -4.14 7.90 -6.55
N THR A 17 -3.26 8.85 -6.84
CA THR A 17 -2.69 9.06 -8.16
C THR A 17 -1.16 9.04 -8.16
N ASN A 18 -0.57 8.69 -9.30
CA ASN A 18 0.87 8.87 -9.54
C ASN A 18 1.19 10.30 -9.99
N ALA A 19 2.47 10.59 -10.23
CA ALA A 19 2.94 11.89 -10.70
C ALA A 19 2.39 12.31 -12.08
N GLU A 20 1.93 11.35 -12.90
CA GLU A 20 1.31 11.60 -14.20
C GLU A 20 -0.20 11.88 -14.09
N GLY A 21 -0.76 11.79 -12.88
CA GLY A 21 -2.19 11.97 -12.61
C GLY A 21 -3.05 10.74 -12.90
N GLU A 22 -2.43 9.58 -13.19
CA GLU A 22 -3.14 8.32 -13.35
C GLU A 22 -3.67 7.85 -11.99
N THR A 23 -4.96 7.50 -11.93
CA THR A 23 -5.55 6.89 -10.73
C THR A 23 -5.07 5.47 -10.57
N LEU A 24 -4.32 5.22 -9.50
CA LEU A 24 -3.80 3.91 -9.13
C LEU A 24 -4.79 3.13 -8.25
N ASP A 25 -5.44 3.83 -7.31
CA ASP A 25 -6.44 3.25 -6.42
C ASP A 25 -7.42 4.33 -5.90
N LYS A 26 -8.58 3.90 -5.37
CA LYS A 26 -9.54 4.76 -4.69
C LYS A 26 -10.52 3.96 -3.83
N SER A 27 -11.11 4.60 -2.84
CA SER A 27 -12.22 4.03 -2.08
C SER A 27 -13.41 3.67 -2.99
N GLN A 28 -13.91 2.44 -2.90
CA GLN A 28 -15.03 1.94 -3.71
C GLN A 28 -16.36 2.03 -2.95
N GLY A 29 -16.77 3.24 -2.58
CA GLY A 29 -18.00 3.49 -1.84
C GLY A 29 -17.91 3.26 -0.33
N GLU A 30 -17.08 2.30 0.12
CA GLU A 30 -16.74 2.11 1.52
C GLU A 30 -15.45 2.89 1.88
N PRO A 31 -15.41 3.64 3.00
CA PRO A 31 -14.21 4.33 3.44
C PRO A 31 -13.16 3.34 3.96
N LEU A 32 -11.89 3.69 3.82
CA LEU A 32 -10.81 2.95 4.46
C LEU A 32 -10.77 3.35 5.94
N ALA A 33 -10.76 2.36 6.83
CA ALA A 33 -10.60 2.56 8.26
C ALA A 33 -9.23 2.08 8.74
N TYR A 34 -8.56 2.85 9.59
CA TYR A 34 -7.29 2.47 10.20
C TYR A 34 -7.19 3.00 11.63
N LEU A 35 -6.30 2.38 12.42
CA LEU A 35 -5.93 2.84 13.75
C LEU A 35 -4.72 3.78 13.65
N HIS A 36 -4.89 5.02 14.07
CA HIS A 36 -3.85 6.04 14.03
C HIS A 36 -2.78 5.82 15.08
N GLY A 37 -1.52 5.95 14.69
CA GLY A 37 -0.34 5.69 15.51
C GLY A 37 0.11 4.23 15.50
N ALA A 38 -0.59 3.34 14.79
CA ALA A 38 -0.28 1.91 14.73
C ALA A 38 0.49 1.48 13.46
N GLY A 39 0.78 2.41 12.53
CA GLY A 39 1.53 2.10 11.31
C GLY A 39 0.76 1.24 10.32
N ASN A 40 -0.57 1.30 10.33
CA ASN A 40 -1.45 0.53 9.47
C ASN A 40 -1.49 1.04 8.01
N ILE A 41 -1.04 2.27 7.78
CA ILE A 41 -0.95 2.91 6.47
C ILE A 41 0.45 3.51 6.29
N ILE A 42 0.77 3.93 5.06
CA ILE A 42 2.08 4.50 4.76
C ILE A 42 2.38 5.74 5.64
N PRO A 43 3.62 5.89 6.15
CA PRO A 43 3.95 6.92 7.12
C PRO A 43 3.63 8.35 6.68
N GLY A 44 3.84 8.69 5.41
CA GLY A 44 3.59 10.04 4.90
C GLY A 44 2.10 10.40 4.91
N LEU A 45 1.22 9.43 4.64
CA LEU A 45 -0.22 9.64 4.69
C LEU A 45 -0.71 9.76 6.14
N GLU A 46 -0.22 8.91 7.04
CA GLU A 46 -0.55 8.97 8.47
C GLU A 46 -0.16 10.33 9.07
N LYS A 47 1.07 10.80 8.82
CA LYS A 47 1.52 12.14 9.26
C LYS A 47 0.64 13.27 8.74
N ALA A 48 0.15 13.17 7.50
CA ALA A 48 -0.70 14.19 6.89
C ALA A 48 -2.13 14.22 7.45
N LEU A 49 -2.58 13.09 8.00
CA LEU A 49 -3.87 12.93 8.64
C LEU A 49 -3.89 13.48 10.08
N GLU A 50 -2.75 13.54 10.75
CA GLU A 50 -2.65 14.03 12.13
C GLU A 50 -3.28 15.43 12.29
N GLY A 51 -4.11 15.60 13.32
CA GLY A 51 -4.79 16.85 13.63
C GLY A 51 -5.96 17.22 12.69
N LYS A 52 -6.24 16.46 11.63
CA LYS A 52 -7.39 16.67 10.75
C LYS A 52 -8.70 16.35 11.46
N THR A 53 -9.82 16.88 10.95
CA THR A 53 -11.14 16.71 11.57
C THR A 53 -12.16 16.14 10.59
N VAL A 54 -13.25 15.56 11.11
CA VAL A 54 -14.34 15.01 10.28
C VAL A 54 -14.90 16.05 9.31
N GLY A 55 -15.08 15.65 8.06
CA GLY A 55 -15.55 16.49 6.96
C GLY A 55 -14.46 17.28 6.24
N GLU A 56 -13.22 17.27 6.74
CA GLU A 56 -12.10 17.93 6.07
C GLU A 56 -11.71 17.17 4.80
N LYS A 57 -11.48 17.94 3.72
CA LYS A 57 -10.96 17.44 2.45
C LYS A 57 -9.63 18.10 2.16
N PHE A 58 -8.65 17.32 1.76
CA PHE A 58 -7.33 17.84 1.44
C PHE A 58 -6.60 16.93 0.46
N THR A 59 -5.54 17.48 -0.14
CA THR A 59 -4.63 16.73 -1.00
C THR A 59 -3.25 16.73 -0.35
N VAL A 60 -2.59 15.59 -0.35
CA VAL A 60 -1.20 15.45 0.11
C VAL A 60 -0.37 14.72 -0.93
N ASN A 61 0.85 15.20 -1.14
CA ASN A 61 1.87 14.47 -1.88
C ASN A 61 2.77 13.74 -0.88
N VAL A 62 2.93 12.44 -1.07
CA VAL A 62 3.73 11.54 -0.24
C VAL A 62 4.92 11.08 -1.08
N PRO A 63 6.15 11.48 -0.73
CA PRO A 63 7.33 11.04 -1.46
C PRO A 63 7.54 9.54 -1.29
N ALA A 64 8.18 8.89 -2.27
CA ALA A 64 8.41 7.44 -2.27
C ALA A 64 8.97 6.91 -0.94
N ALA A 65 9.96 7.62 -0.36
CA ALA A 65 10.59 7.27 0.92
C ALA A 65 9.63 7.26 2.13
N GLU A 66 8.51 7.99 2.08
CA GLU A 66 7.45 7.96 3.11
C GLU A 66 6.20 7.19 2.66
N GLY A 67 6.22 6.67 1.44
CA GLY A 67 5.18 5.83 0.84
C GLY A 67 5.54 4.35 0.92
N TYR A 68 5.65 3.71 -0.24
CA TYR A 68 5.99 2.29 -0.35
C TYR A 68 7.49 2.01 -0.44
N GLY A 69 8.31 3.00 -0.09
CA GLY A 69 9.76 2.90 -0.09
C GLY A 69 10.40 3.31 -1.41
N GLU A 70 11.72 3.43 -1.36
CA GLU A 70 12.55 3.71 -2.54
C GLU A 70 12.61 2.49 -3.46
N TYR A 71 12.75 2.72 -4.76
CA TYR A 71 13.02 1.65 -5.70
C TYR A 71 14.43 1.09 -5.47
N ASN A 72 14.53 -0.21 -5.24
CA ASN A 72 15.82 -0.88 -5.07
C ASN A 72 16.21 -1.63 -6.36
N PRO A 73 17.22 -1.14 -7.11
CA PRO A 73 17.69 -1.82 -8.33
C PRO A 73 18.27 -3.21 -8.07
N ASP A 74 18.75 -3.50 -6.85
CA ASP A 74 19.32 -4.81 -6.50
C ASP A 74 18.24 -5.90 -6.35
N LEU A 75 16.97 -5.51 -6.24
CA LEU A 75 15.82 -6.42 -6.26
C LEU A 75 15.37 -6.77 -7.68
N VAL A 76 16.02 -6.22 -8.71
CA VAL A 76 15.82 -6.61 -10.10
C VAL A 76 16.84 -7.68 -10.47
N GLN A 77 16.35 -8.83 -10.92
CA GLN A 77 17.20 -9.98 -11.21
C GLN A 77 16.92 -10.54 -12.59
N GLU A 78 17.96 -11.02 -13.24
CA GLU A 78 17.88 -11.80 -14.45
C GLU A 78 17.91 -13.28 -14.08
N VAL A 79 16.84 -14.01 -14.44
CA VAL A 79 16.69 -15.43 -14.13
C VAL A 79 16.45 -16.23 -15.42
N PRO A 80 16.89 -17.49 -15.51
CA PRO A 80 16.62 -18.33 -16.66
C PRO A 80 15.10 -18.56 -16.85
N ALA A 81 14.60 -18.46 -18.09
CA ALA A 81 13.18 -18.71 -18.40
C ALA A 81 12.72 -20.11 -17.99
N GLN A 82 13.66 -21.06 -17.90
CA GLN A 82 13.45 -22.44 -17.43
C GLN A 82 12.96 -22.54 -15.98
N MET A 83 13.07 -21.47 -15.19
CA MET A 83 12.50 -21.43 -13.83
C MET A 83 10.97 -21.30 -13.83
N PHE A 84 10.37 -20.86 -14.95
CA PHE A 84 8.93 -20.67 -15.11
C PHE A 84 8.27 -21.84 -15.87
N GLN A 85 8.75 -23.07 -15.63
CA GLN A 85 8.21 -24.27 -16.27
C GLN A 85 6.69 -24.39 -16.11
N GLY A 86 6.01 -24.73 -17.20
CA GLY A 86 4.55 -24.84 -17.24
C GLY A 86 3.82 -23.53 -17.57
N VAL A 87 4.56 -22.44 -17.85
CA VAL A 87 4.02 -21.20 -18.38
C VAL A 87 4.37 -21.09 -19.86
N ASP A 88 3.36 -21.16 -20.74
CA ASP A 88 3.58 -21.23 -22.19
C ASP A 88 4.12 -19.92 -22.79
N ASN A 89 3.77 -18.77 -22.19
CA ASN A 89 4.14 -17.45 -22.72
C ASN A 89 4.33 -16.44 -21.59
N ILE A 90 5.59 -16.25 -21.16
CA ILE A 90 5.95 -15.28 -20.13
C ILE A 90 5.93 -13.87 -20.74
N GLN A 91 5.29 -12.92 -20.06
CA GLN A 91 5.16 -11.54 -20.55
C GLN A 91 5.44 -10.53 -19.44
N ALA A 92 5.87 -9.33 -19.84
CA ALA A 92 5.99 -8.20 -18.93
C ALA A 92 4.66 -7.93 -18.21
N GLY A 93 4.73 -7.63 -16.91
CA GLY A 93 3.60 -7.43 -16.01
C GLY A 93 3.08 -8.71 -15.35
N MET A 94 3.47 -9.91 -15.81
CA MET A 94 3.08 -11.15 -15.12
C MET A 94 3.71 -11.21 -13.72
N GLN A 95 2.94 -11.68 -12.74
CA GLN A 95 3.39 -11.83 -11.36
C GLN A 95 3.53 -13.30 -10.98
N PHE A 96 4.59 -13.61 -10.23
CA PHE A 96 4.90 -14.96 -9.78
C PHE A 96 5.26 -14.96 -8.30
N GLN A 97 5.00 -16.07 -7.61
CA GLN A 97 5.49 -16.30 -6.26
C GLN A 97 6.87 -16.96 -6.33
N ALA A 98 7.90 -16.26 -5.85
CA ALA A 98 9.25 -16.77 -5.69
C ALA A 98 9.45 -17.20 -4.23
N GLN A 99 10.08 -18.36 -4.02
CA GLN A 99 10.58 -18.73 -2.69
C GLN A 99 11.98 -18.12 -2.50
N THR A 100 12.13 -17.34 -1.46
CA THR A 100 13.39 -16.69 -1.05
C THR A 100 13.75 -17.12 0.37
N ASP A 101 14.96 -16.79 0.81
CA ASP A 101 15.40 -17.05 2.19
C ASP A 101 14.50 -16.34 3.23
N ASP A 102 13.88 -15.22 2.85
CA ASP A 102 12.94 -14.44 3.66
C ASP A 102 11.49 -14.93 3.53
N GLY A 103 11.25 -16.02 2.80
CA GLY A 103 9.94 -16.60 2.56
C GLY A 103 9.40 -16.38 1.14
N VAL A 104 8.09 -16.50 0.98
CA VAL A 104 7.44 -16.34 -0.33
C VAL A 104 7.29 -14.86 -0.67
N GLN A 105 7.87 -14.43 -1.78
CA GLN A 105 7.78 -13.07 -2.30
C GLN A 105 7.07 -13.06 -3.64
N ILE A 106 6.35 -11.97 -3.95
CA ILE A 106 5.79 -11.76 -5.28
C ILE A 106 6.82 -11.01 -6.13
N VAL A 107 7.12 -11.53 -7.31
CA VAL A 107 7.98 -10.88 -8.30
C VAL A 107 7.19 -10.57 -9.56
N THR A 108 7.50 -9.46 -10.21
CA THR A 108 6.86 -9.02 -11.45
C THR A 108 7.85 -9.13 -12.60
N VAL A 109 7.45 -9.74 -13.72
CA VAL A 109 8.28 -9.77 -14.93
C VAL A 109 8.34 -8.37 -15.53
N LYS A 110 9.54 -7.82 -15.72
CA LYS A 110 9.75 -6.57 -16.45
C LYS A 110 9.94 -6.80 -17.94
N ALA A 111 10.70 -7.83 -18.30
CA ALA A 111 11.04 -8.12 -19.68
C ALA A 111 11.41 -9.60 -19.86
N VAL A 112 11.32 -10.06 -21.11
CA VAL A 112 11.84 -11.36 -21.53
C VAL A 112 12.87 -11.09 -22.61
N GLU A 113 14.10 -11.54 -22.39
CA GLU A 113 15.27 -11.27 -23.24
C GLU A 113 15.93 -12.60 -23.63
N GLY A 114 15.57 -13.13 -24.80
CA GLY A 114 16.08 -14.42 -25.27
C GLY A 114 15.65 -15.57 -24.33
N ASP A 115 16.64 -16.22 -23.71
CA ASP A 115 16.44 -17.33 -22.78
C ASP A 115 16.31 -16.88 -21.31
N ASN A 116 16.37 -15.57 -21.06
CA ASN A 116 16.34 -14.98 -19.72
C ASN A 116 15.08 -14.12 -19.51
N VAL A 117 14.67 -14.01 -18.26
CA VAL A 117 13.53 -13.22 -17.81
C VAL A 117 14.04 -12.24 -16.75
N ILE A 118 13.76 -10.96 -16.95
CA ILE A 118 14.05 -9.92 -15.96
C ILE A 118 12.86 -9.83 -15.02
N VAL A 119 13.07 -10.12 -13.74
CA VAL A 119 12.06 -10.02 -12.68
C VAL A 119 12.41 -8.91 -11.70
N ASP A 120 11.36 -8.34 -11.10
CA ASP A 120 11.45 -7.25 -10.13
C ASP A 120 10.69 -7.64 -8.86
N ALA A 121 11.42 -7.70 -7.74
CA ALA A 121 10.87 -8.03 -6.43
C ALA A 121 10.51 -6.78 -5.59
N ASN A 122 10.63 -5.57 -6.15
CA ASN A 122 10.18 -4.36 -5.47
C ASN A 122 8.65 -4.38 -5.25
N PHE A 123 8.20 -3.66 -4.21
CA PHE A 123 6.77 -3.38 -4.07
C PHE A 123 6.26 -2.66 -5.34
N PRO A 124 5.04 -2.95 -5.85
CA PRO A 124 4.59 -2.41 -7.14
C PRO A 124 4.64 -0.88 -7.28
N LEU A 125 4.49 -0.16 -6.18
CA LEU A 125 4.53 1.31 -6.11
C LEU A 125 5.84 1.87 -5.53
N ALA A 126 6.88 1.05 -5.32
CA ALA A 126 8.17 1.50 -4.83
C ALA A 126 8.81 2.52 -5.80
N GLY A 127 9.43 3.56 -5.24
CA GLY A 127 10.04 4.65 -5.98
C GLY A 127 9.06 5.65 -6.61
N GLN A 128 7.75 5.49 -6.39
CA GLN A 128 6.75 6.44 -6.87
C GLN A 128 6.40 7.46 -5.80
N ASP A 129 6.45 8.74 -6.16
CA ASP A 129 5.78 9.79 -5.41
C ASP A 129 4.28 9.70 -5.67
N LEU A 130 3.51 9.73 -4.59
CA LEU A 130 2.08 9.45 -4.60
C LEU A 130 1.29 10.68 -4.19
N THR A 131 0.16 10.92 -4.84
CA THR A 131 -0.76 11.99 -4.43
C THR A 131 -2.06 11.38 -3.93
N PHE A 132 -2.46 11.76 -2.72
CA PHE A 132 -3.71 11.34 -2.10
C PHE A 132 -4.65 12.53 -2.00
N GLU A 133 -5.81 12.42 -2.62
CA GLU A 133 -6.97 13.25 -2.29
C GLU A 133 -7.77 12.53 -1.22
N VAL A 134 -8.04 13.18 -0.10
CA VAL A 134 -8.60 12.57 1.11
C VAL A 134 -9.83 13.34 1.57
N GLU A 135 -10.85 12.62 2.04
CA GLU A 135 -11.99 13.14 2.78
C GLU A 135 -12.20 12.35 4.07
N ILE A 136 -12.14 13.03 5.22
CA ILE A 136 -12.34 12.39 6.52
C ILE A 136 -13.83 12.18 6.78
N ILE A 137 -14.21 10.93 7.02
CA ILE A 137 -15.61 10.51 7.18
C ILE A 137 -15.98 10.34 8.65
N GLU A 138 -15.12 9.71 9.44
CA GLU A 138 -15.39 9.44 10.84
C GLU A 138 -14.09 9.40 11.65
N ILE A 139 -14.19 9.83 12.91
CA ILE A 139 -13.15 9.64 13.93
C ILE A 139 -13.85 9.13 15.19
N ARG A 140 -13.38 8.00 15.71
CA ARG A 140 -13.88 7.42 16.97
C ARG A 140 -12.72 6.93 17.84
N GLU A 141 -12.99 6.72 19.11
CA GLU A 141 -12.06 6.00 19.99
C GLU A 141 -11.91 4.54 19.54
N ALA A 142 -10.68 4.02 19.59
CA ALA A 142 -10.44 2.61 19.42
C ALA A 142 -10.97 1.84 20.65
N SER A 143 -11.46 0.63 20.40
CA SER A 143 -11.72 -0.32 21.48
C SER A 143 -10.41 -0.85 22.05
N GLN A 144 -10.45 -1.39 23.28
CA GLN A 144 -9.26 -2.00 23.89
C GLN A 144 -8.70 -3.14 23.03
N GLU A 145 -9.57 -3.93 22.38
CA GLU A 145 -9.16 -5.03 21.50
C GLU A 145 -8.40 -4.51 20.27
N GLU A 146 -8.88 -3.43 19.64
CA GLU A 146 -8.21 -2.81 18.50
C GLU A 146 -6.83 -2.24 18.88
N LEU A 147 -6.70 -1.70 20.10
CA LEU A 147 -5.41 -1.23 20.64
C LEU A 147 -4.46 -2.40 20.91
N ASP A 148 -4.97 -3.46 21.54
CA ASP A 148 -4.17 -4.65 21.87
C ASP A 148 -3.70 -5.37 20.59
N HIS A 149 -4.50 -5.35 19.53
CA HIS A 149 -4.19 -5.96 18.23
C HIS A 149 -3.48 -5.03 17.25
N GLY A 150 -3.49 -3.72 17.51
CA GLY A 150 -2.88 -2.70 16.66
C GLY A 150 -3.63 -2.40 15.35
N HIS A 151 -4.86 -2.85 15.17
CA HIS A 151 -5.64 -2.60 13.95
C HIS A 151 -7.15 -2.59 14.19
N VAL A 152 -7.89 -2.01 13.24
CA VAL A 152 -9.34 -1.81 13.32
C VAL A 152 -10.07 -3.12 13.11
N HIS A 153 -11.08 -3.39 13.93
CA HIS A 153 -12.05 -4.45 13.70
C HIS A 153 -13.30 -3.79 13.11
N GLY A 154 -13.64 -4.11 11.85
CA GLY A 154 -14.76 -3.49 11.13
C GLY A 154 -16.12 -3.71 11.84
N ALA A 155 -17.18 -3.05 11.32
CA ALA A 155 -18.56 -3.28 11.76
C ALA A 155 -19.00 -4.73 11.42
N GLY A 156 -18.60 -5.68 12.27
CA GLY A 156 -18.67 -7.12 11.99
C GLY A 156 -17.39 -7.89 12.26
N GLY A 157 -16.49 -7.35 13.11
CA GLY A 157 -15.25 -7.96 13.60
C GLY A 157 -15.09 -9.44 13.29
N HIS A 158 -14.29 -9.73 12.28
CA HIS A 158 -13.74 -11.07 12.14
C HIS A 158 -12.69 -11.22 13.24
N HIS A 159 -13.12 -11.83 14.36
CA HIS A 159 -12.22 -12.42 15.34
C HIS A 159 -11.19 -13.28 14.60
N HIS A 160 -9.92 -13.07 14.89
CA HIS A 160 -8.94 -14.14 14.83
C HIS A 160 -8.93 -14.91 16.15
#